data_AF-A0A250G0L9-F1
#
_entry.id   AF-A0A250G0L9-F1
#
_cell.length_a   1.000
_cell.length_b   1.000
_cell.length_c   1.000
_cell.angle_alpha   90.00
_cell.angle_beta   90.00
_cell.angle_gamma   90.00
#
_symmetry.space_group_name_H-M   'P 1'
#
loop_
_entity.id
_entity.type
_entity.pdbx_description
1 polymer ?
#
loop_
_entity_poly.entity_id
_entity_poly.type
_entity_poly.pdbx_seq_one_letter_code
_entity_poly.pdbx_strand_id
1 'polypeptide(L)'
;MRKVFILKTILDLLFILSLFGVLSFISFFMEDTIKVNGYNVTAGTLSAKIVLCFWYIGYLLFVYGIYLFRKTAYLFLRVRIFNEKVIKNLNKIGILLIIITICTDVSLMIYSAIEHKNIGFRLDTNPVLFKIAVGLLFMTLSEVLKISTRMKEENELTI
;
A
#
# COMPACT_ATOMS: atom_id res chain seq x y z
N MET A 1 15.49 4.24 -20.76
CA MET A 1 14.54 4.00 -19.65
C MET A 1 14.53 2.52 -19.17
N ARG A 2 15.67 1.82 -19.11
CA ARG A 2 15.71 0.38 -18.73
C ARG A 2 15.24 0.13 -17.30
N LYS A 3 15.55 1.04 -16.36
CA LYS A 3 15.12 0.97 -14.95
C LYS A 3 13.60 1.07 -14.77
N VAL A 4 12.93 1.96 -15.52
CA VAL A 4 11.46 2.12 -15.48
C VAL A 4 10.76 0.89 -16.08
N PHE A 5 11.37 0.29 -17.11
CA PHE A 5 10.86 -0.95 -17.69
C PHE A 5 10.91 -2.10 -16.67
N ILE A 6 12.04 -2.26 -15.97
CA ILE A 6 12.19 -3.24 -14.89
C ILE A 6 11.16 -2.99 -13.78
N LEU A 7 10.98 -1.74 -13.36
CA LEU A 7 9.96 -1.37 -12.35
C LEU A 7 8.56 -1.79 -12.80
N LYS A 8 8.18 -1.52 -14.05
CA LYS A 8 6.88 -1.94 -14.58
C LYS A 8 6.72 -3.46 -14.54
N THR A 9 7.73 -4.22 -14.97
CA THR A 9 7.67 -5.69 -14.94
C THR A 9 7.51 -6.24 -13.53
N ILE A 10 8.23 -5.67 -12.55
CA ILE A 10 8.09 -6.05 -11.15
C ILE A 10 6.67 -5.75 -10.65
N LEU A 11 6.10 -4.59 -10.99
CA LEU A 11 4.74 -4.23 -10.61
C LEU A 11 3.68 -5.11 -11.27
N ASP A 12 3.90 -5.51 -12.53
CA ASP A 12 3.01 -6.45 -13.24
C ASP A 12 3.03 -7.83 -12.56
N LEU A 13 4.22 -8.34 -12.22
CA LEU A 13 4.39 -9.60 -11.51
C LEU A 13 3.76 -9.53 -10.11
N LEU A 14 4.03 -8.46 -9.36
CA LEU A 14 3.47 -8.24 -8.03
C LEU A 14 1.94 -8.17 -8.08
N PHE A 15 1.37 -7.52 -9.09
CA PHE A 15 -0.08 -7.47 -9.29
C PHE A 15 -0.67 -8.86 -9.53
N ILE A 16 -0.09 -9.66 -10.41
CA ILE A 16 -0.55 -11.03 -10.70
C ILE A 16 -0.46 -11.89 -9.44
N LEU A 17 0.66 -11.85 -8.72
CA LEU A 17 0.85 -12.59 -7.47
C LEU A 17 -0.18 -12.17 -6.42
N SER A 18 -0.49 -10.87 -6.35
CA SER A 18 -1.45 -10.35 -5.39
C SER A 18 -2.89 -10.81 -5.67
N LEU A 19 -3.26 -11.04 -6.94
CA LEU A 19 -4.57 -11.59 -7.31
C LEU A 19 -4.74 -13.03 -6.82
N PHE A 20 -3.69 -13.86 -6.88
CA PHE A 20 -3.72 -15.19 -6.27
C PHE A 20 -3.94 -15.11 -4.77
N GLY A 21 -3.33 -14.15 -4.07
CA GLY A 21 -3.58 -13.94 -2.65
C GLY A 21 -5.01 -13.52 -2.32
N VAL A 22 -5.72 -12.81 -3.22
CA VAL A 22 -7.15 -12.50 -3.03
C VAL A 22 -7.98 -13.78 -3.05
N LEU A 23 -7.70 -14.71 -3.97
CA LEU A 23 -8.39 -16.00 -4.06
C LEU A 23 -8.17 -16.87 -2.81
N SER A 24 -6.97 -16.84 -2.24
CA SER A 24 -6.63 -17.57 -1.01
C SER A 24 -7.44 -17.12 0.22
N PHE A 25 -8.10 -15.96 0.17
CA PHE A 25 -8.91 -15.47 1.29
C PHE A 25 -10.14 -16.33 1.58
N ILE A 26 -10.70 -17.01 0.57
CA ILE A 26 -11.84 -17.93 0.76
C ILE A 26 -11.43 -19.11 1.64
N SER A 27 -10.21 -19.62 1.47
CA SER A 27 -9.66 -20.71 2.29
C SER A 27 -9.44 -20.28 3.74
N PHE A 28 -9.19 -18.99 3.98
CA PHE A 28 -8.94 -18.42 5.31
C PHE A 28 -10.17 -18.47 6.23
N PHE A 29 -11.39 -18.46 5.69
CA PHE A 29 -12.62 -18.59 6.48
C PHE A 29 -12.89 -20.03 6.96
N MET A 30 -12.16 -21.02 6.42
CA MET A 30 -12.35 -22.43 6.71
C MET A 30 -11.37 -22.97 7.77
N GLU A 31 -10.34 -22.20 8.14
CA GLU A 31 -9.33 -22.60 9.13
C GLU A 31 -9.60 -22.01 10.53
N ASP A 32 -9.41 -22.82 11.57
CA ASP A 32 -9.69 -22.43 12.96
C ASP A 32 -8.60 -21.53 13.58
N THR A 33 -7.36 -21.65 13.14
CA THR A 33 -6.22 -20.88 13.69
C THR A 33 -5.33 -20.38 12.58
N ILE A 34 -5.07 -19.08 12.59
CA ILE A 34 -4.36 -18.40 11.51
C ILE A 34 -3.22 -17.58 12.10
N LYS A 35 -2.04 -17.69 11.49
CA LYS A 35 -0.90 -16.82 11.82
C LYS A 35 -0.91 -15.58 10.94
N VAL A 36 -1.30 -14.44 11.51
CA VAL A 36 -1.19 -13.13 10.84
C VAL A 36 -0.02 -12.37 11.44
N ASN A 37 1.01 -12.13 10.64
CA ASN A 37 2.17 -11.31 11.03
C ASN A 37 2.86 -11.77 12.35
N GLY A 38 2.88 -13.08 12.59
CA GLY A 38 3.48 -13.69 13.79
C GLY A 38 2.53 -13.87 14.98
N TYR A 39 1.29 -13.36 14.91
CA TYR A 39 0.26 -13.54 15.94
C TYR A 39 -0.66 -14.70 15.57
N ASN A 40 -0.90 -15.60 16.52
CA ASN A 40 -1.92 -16.64 16.38
C ASN A 40 -3.29 -15.98 16.63
N VAL A 41 -4.03 -15.73 15.55
CA VAL A 41 -5.41 -15.25 15.61
C VAL A 41 -6.30 -16.49 15.63
N THR A 42 -6.98 -16.71 16.75
CA THR A 42 -7.93 -17.83 16.89
C THR A 42 -9.25 -17.37 16.30
N ALA A 43 -9.67 -17.94 15.17
CA ALA A 43 -10.81 -17.45 14.37
C ALA A 43 -12.19 -17.60 15.06
N GLY A 44 -12.22 -18.17 16.27
CA GLY A 44 -13.42 -18.39 17.07
C GLY A 44 -13.99 -17.15 17.75
N THR A 45 -13.18 -16.10 18.02
CA THR A 45 -13.66 -14.89 18.71
C THR A 45 -14.22 -13.85 17.73
N LEU A 46 -15.27 -13.12 18.13
CA LEU A 46 -15.86 -12.04 17.33
C LEU A 46 -14.82 -10.93 17.03
N SER A 47 -13.94 -10.66 18.00
CA SER A 47 -12.80 -9.74 17.88
C SER A 47 -11.84 -10.15 16.75
N ALA A 48 -11.45 -11.43 16.70
CA ALA A 48 -10.58 -11.96 15.66
C ALA A 48 -11.19 -11.81 14.25
N LYS A 49 -12.47 -12.12 14.09
CA LYS A 49 -13.17 -11.99 12.79
C LYS A 49 -13.19 -10.55 12.28
N ILE A 50 -13.44 -9.57 13.16
CA ILE A 50 -13.43 -8.15 12.81
C ILE A 50 -12.03 -7.72 12.34
N VAL A 51 -10.99 -8.12 13.05
CA VAL A 51 -9.60 -7.78 12.73
C VAL A 51 -9.16 -8.40 11.39
N LEU A 52 -9.54 -9.66 11.14
CA LEU A 52 -9.31 -10.33 9.86
C LEU A 52 -10.01 -9.61 8.70
N CYS A 53 -11.22 -9.10 8.91
CA CYS A 53 -11.95 -8.32 7.91
C CYS A 53 -11.23 -7.00 7.57
N PHE A 54 -10.78 -6.25 8.58
CA PHE A 54 -9.96 -5.04 8.37
C PHE A 54 -8.65 -5.34 7.64
N TRP A 55 -7.99 -6.44 8.00
CA TRP A 55 -6.76 -6.86 7.35
C TRP A 55 -6.99 -7.18 5.88
N TYR A 56 -8.08 -7.87 5.55
CA TYR A 56 -8.45 -8.17 4.16
C TYR A 56 -8.82 -6.93 3.35
N ILE A 57 -9.57 -5.98 3.94
CA ILE A 57 -9.85 -4.69 3.30
C ILE A 57 -8.54 -3.95 3.01
N GLY A 58 -7.61 -3.96 3.97
CA GLY A 58 -6.27 -3.42 3.77
C GLY A 58 -5.52 -4.11 2.62
N TYR A 59 -5.62 -5.43 2.50
CA TYR A 59 -5.04 -6.18 1.40
C TYR A 59 -5.66 -5.82 0.04
N LEU A 60 -6.98 -5.68 -0.06
CA LEU A 60 -7.65 -5.24 -1.30
C LEU A 60 -7.22 -3.82 -1.70
N LEU A 61 -7.11 -2.91 -0.73
CA LEU A 61 -6.59 -1.56 -0.95
C LEU A 61 -5.12 -1.61 -1.44
N PHE A 62 -4.31 -2.54 -0.93
CA PHE A 62 -2.94 -2.75 -1.39
C PHE A 62 -2.89 -3.21 -2.85
N VAL A 63 -3.72 -4.17 -3.25
CA VAL A 63 -3.87 -4.60 -4.66
C VAL A 63 -4.25 -3.42 -5.55
N TYR A 64 -5.18 -2.57 -5.10
CA TYR A 64 -5.55 -1.36 -5.82
C TYR A 64 -4.41 -0.34 -5.91
N GLY A 65 -3.62 -0.19 -4.85
CA GLY A 65 -2.40 0.62 -4.83
C GLY A 65 -1.38 0.17 -5.88
N ILE A 66 -1.14 -1.14 -5.99
CA ILE A 66 -0.27 -1.73 -7.03
C ILE A 66 -0.81 -1.41 -8.43
N TYR A 67 -2.12 -1.54 -8.64
CA TYR A 67 -2.75 -1.21 -9.92
C TYR A 67 -2.51 0.26 -10.32
N LEU A 68 -2.69 1.21 -9.39
CA LEU A 68 -2.39 2.62 -9.64
C LEU A 68 -0.89 2.84 -9.92
N PHE A 69 -0.02 2.13 -9.21
CA PHE A 69 1.42 2.27 -9.42
C PHE A 69 1.83 1.73 -10.79
N ARG A 70 1.28 0.60 -11.23
CA ARG A 70 1.44 0.07 -12.59
C ARG A 70 1.05 1.09 -13.65
N LYS A 71 -0.12 1.74 -13.48
CA LYS A 71 -0.60 2.78 -14.41
C LYS A 71 0.34 3.99 -14.46
N THR A 72 0.94 4.33 -13.33
CA THR A 72 1.91 5.43 -13.21
C THR A 72 3.24 5.07 -13.87
N ALA A 73 3.77 3.87 -13.64
CA ALA A 73 4.98 3.36 -14.29
C ALA A 73 4.83 3.29 -15.82
N TYR A 74 3.64 2.93 -16.32
CA TYR A 74 3.34 2.96 -17.74
C TYR A 74 3.39 4.37 -18.35
N LEU A 75 2.89 5.38 -17.62
CA LEU A 75 2.97 6.78 -18.06
C LEU A 75 4.41 7.28 -18.10
N PHE A 76 5.25 6.86 -17.14
CA PHE A 76 6.69 7.14 -17.16
C PHE A 76 7.40 6.54 -18.37
N LEU A 77 7.06 5.32 -18.79
CA LEU A 77 7.62 4.72 -20.01
C LEU A 77 7.27 5.48 -21.28
N ARG A 78 6.08 6.09 -21.34
CA ARG A 78 5.65 6.93 -22.48
C ARG A 78 6.22 8.36 -22.43
N VAL A 79 7.17 8.65 -21.52
CA VAL A 79 7.80 9.98 -21.32
C VAL A 79 6.79 11.06 -20.94
N ARG A 80 5.58 10.68 -20.50
CA ARG A 80 4.52 11.62 -20.07
C ARG A 80 4.60 11.87 -18.56
N ILE A 81 5.77 12.30 -18.11
CA ILE A 81 6.10 12.49 -16.69
C ILE A 81 5.31 13.66 -16.08
N PHE A 82 5.16 14.76 -16.82
CA PHE A 82 4.42 15.96 -16.44
C PHE A 82 2.90 15.85 -16.68
N ASN A 83 2.35 14.64 -16.71
CA ASN A 83 0.91 14.47 -16.90
C ASN A 83 0.19 14.59 -15.56
N GLU A 84 -0.90 15.35 -15.49
CA GLU A 84 -1.73 15.45 -14.29
C GLU A 84 -2.16 14.09 -13.72
N LYS A 85 -2.34 13.07 -14.57
CA LYS A 85 -2.70 11.72 -14.14
C LYS A 85 -1.59 11.08 -13.29
N VAL A 86 -0.32 11.36 -13.58
CA VAL A 86 0.82 10.88 -12.77
C VAL A 86 0.78 11.52 -11.39
N ILE A 87 0.62 12.85 -11.33
CA ILE A 87 0.51 13.62 -10.08
C ILE A 87 -0.66 13.09 -9.23
N LYS A 88 -1.86 13.00 -9.82
CA LYS A 88 -3.06 12.48 -9.15
C LYS A 88 -2.88 11.04 -8.66
N ASN A 89 -2.22 10.18 -9.44
CA ASN A 89 -1.97 8.80 -9.02
C ASN A 89 -0.97 8.70 -7.88
N LEU A 90 0.15 9.45 -7.92
CA LEU A 90 1.17 9.43 -6.86
C LEU A 90 0.58 9.88 -5.52
N ASN A 91 -0.21 10.96 -5.53
CA ASN A 91 -0.90 11.41 -4.31
C ASN A 91 -1.84 10.32 -3.78
N LYS A 92 -2.65 9.72 -4.65
CA LYS A 92 -3.56 8.63 -4.26
C LYS A 92 -2.81 7.42 -3.69
N ILE A 93 -1.69 7.01 -4.30
CA ILE A 93 -0.87 5.91 -3.81
C ILE A 93 -0.36 6.21 -2.39
N GLY A 94 0.13 7.43 -2.15
CA GLY A 94 0.56 7.87 -0.82
C GLY A 94 -0.56 7.77 0.22
N ILE A 95 -1.76 8.28 -0.11
CA ILE A 95 -2.93 8.23 0.79
C ILE A 95 -3.33 6.78 1.07
N LEU A 96 -3.37 5.94 0.02
CA LEU A 96 -3.67 4.51 0.12
C LEU A 96 -2.70 3.80 1.05
N LEU A 97 -1.39 4.03 0.93
CA LEU A 97 -0.38 3.38 1.78
C LEU A 97 -0.57 3.71 3.26
N ILE A 98 -0.92 4.96 3.59
CA ILE A 98 -1.21 5.36 4.98
C ILE A 98 -2.47 4.65 5.48
N ILE A 99 -3.56 4.65 4.69
CA ILE A 99 -4.81 3.98 5.06
C ILE A 99 -4.59 2.47 5.26
N ILE A 100 -3.85 1.81 4.36
CA ILE A 100 -3.53 0.38 4.46
C ILE A 100 -2.76 0.10 5.76
N THR A 101 -1.77 0.93 6.09
CA THR A 101 -0.97 0.78 7.31
C THR A 101 -1.85 0.88 8.56
N ILE A 102 -2.82 1.80 8.56
CA ILE A 102 -3.80 1.93 9.65
C ILE A 102 -4.71 0.69 9.70
N CYS A 103 -5.30 0.28 8.58
CA CYS A 103 -6.22 -0.86 8.55
C CYS A 103 -5.57 -2.20 8.89
N THR A 104 -4.26 -2.35 8.65
CA THR A 104 -3.56 -3.62 8.86
C THR A 104 -2.80 -3.64 10.17
N ASP A 105 -1.78 -2.79 10.32
CA ASP A 105 -0.87 -2.84 11.46
C ASP A 105 -1.52 -2.32 12.74
N VAL A 106 -2.27 -1.21 12.68
CA VAL A 106 -2.92 -0.63 13.87
C VAL A 106 -4.04 -1.55 14.36
N SER A 107 -4.84 -2.12 13.46
CA SER A 107 -5.87 -3.10 13.82
C SER A 107 -5.29 -4.34 14.51
N LEU A 108 -4.14 -4.83 14.05
CA LEU A 108 -3.45 -5.96 14.68
C LEU A 108 -2.87 -5.59 16.05
N MET A 109 -2.31 -4.38 16.20
CA MET A 109 -1.82 -3.88 17.49
C MET A 109 -2.96 -3.80 18.52
N ILE A 110 -4.12 -3.27 18.15
CA ILE A 110 -5.30 -3.19 19.03
C ILE A 110 -5.73 -4.59 19.47
N TYR A 111 -5.80 -5.55 18.54
CA TYR A 111 -6.14 -6.93 18.86
C TYR A 111 -5.16 -7.57 19.86
N SER A 112 -3.85 -7.41 19.62
CA SER A 112 -2.82 -7.94 20.51
C SER A 112 -2.88 -7.34 21.92
N ALA A 113 -3.20 -6.05 22.04
CA ALA A 113 -3.34 -5.36 23.31
C ALA A 113 -4.55 -5.87 24.12
N ILE A 114 -5.65 -6.22 23.44
CA ILE A 114 -6.88 -6.72 24.07
C ILE A 114 -6.72 -8.17 24.52
N GLU A 115 -6.25 -9.07 23.65
CA GLU A 115 -6.27 -10.51 23.94
C GLU A 115 -5.05 -11.03 24.70
N HIS A 116 -3.84 -10.49 24.46
CA HIS A 116 -2.63 -11.13 24.98
C HIS A 116 -2.09 -10.51 26.27
N LYS A 117 -2.59 -9.34 26.72
CA LYS A 117 -2.14 -8.53 27.90
C LYS A 117 -0.64 -8.24 28.02
N ASN A 118 0.19 -8.95 27.27
CA ASN A 118 1.58 -8.64 27.00
C ASN A 118 1.56 -7.70 25.82
N ILE A 119 1.69 -6.40 26.13
CA ILE A 119 2.15 -5.41 25.17
C ILE A 119 3.63 -5.73 24.91
N GLY A 120 3.88 -6.87 24.26
CA GLY A 120 5.17 -7.16 23.69
C GLY A 120 5.34 -6.19 22.54
N PHE A 121 5.82 -4.99 22.85
CA PHE A 121 6.49 -4.13 21.87
C PHE A 121 7.69 -4.94 21.39
N ARG A 122 7.45 -5.86 20.44
CA ARG A 122 8.53 -6.42 19.64
C ARG A 122 9.04 -5.23 18.83
N LEU A 123 10.07 -4.59 19.36
CA LEU A 123 10.92 -3.59 18.68
C LEU A 123 11.70 -4.25 17.51
N ASP A 124 11.10 -5.25 16.87
CA ASP A 124 11.55 -5.81 15.62
C ASP A 124 11.26 -4.73 14.56
N THR A 125 12.25 -3.87 14.28
CA THR A 125 12.30 -2.90 13.18
C THR A 125 10.95 -2.32 12.78
N ASN A 126 10.46 -1.32 13.53
CA ASN A 126 9.10 -0.77 13.46
C ASN A 126 8.58 -0.56 12.01
N PRO A 127 7.88 -1.55 11.40
CA PRO A 127 7.55 -1.53 9.97
C PRO A 127 6.51 -0.46 9.64
N VAL A 128 5.74 -0.06 10.66
CA VAL A 128 4.62 0.89 10.55
C VAL A 128 5.11 2.28 10.18
N LEU A 129 6.09 2.81 10.93
CA LEU A 129 6.65 4.15 10.68
C LEU A 129 7.31 4.22 9.30
N PHE A 130 7.99 3.15 8.88
CA PHE A 130 8.58 3.07 7.56
C PHE A 130 7.51 3.08 6.45
N LYS A 131 6.42 2.30 6.58
CA LYS A 131 5.31 2.32 5.62
C LYS A 131 4.65 3.71 5.52
N ILE A 132 4.45 4.39 6.65
CA ILE A 132 3.93 5.77 6.69
C ILE A 132 4.90 6.72 5.98
N ALA A 133 6.20 6.64 6.26
CA ALA A 133 7.21 7.47 5.62
C ALA A 133 7.24 7.26 4.10
N VAL A 134 7.12 6.02 3.62
CA VAL A 134 6.99 5.71 2.19
C VAL A 134 5.70 6.32 1.61
N GLY A 135 4.57 6.21 2.32
CA GLY A 135 3.32 6.86 1.90
C GLY A 135 3.46 8.37 1.74
N LEU A 136 4.08 9.05 2.72
CA LEU A 136 4.37 10.48 2.66
C LEU A 136 5.33 10.83 1.52
N LEU A 137 6.36 10.02 1.27
CA LEU A 137 7.28 10.21 0.15
C LEU A 137 6.54 10.24 -1.20
N PHE A 138 5.56 9.35 -1.41
CA PHE A 138 4.74 9.35 -2.62
C PHE A 138 3.91 10.64 -2.77
N MET A 139 3.37 11.18 -1.66
CA MET A 139 2.66 12.46 -1.68
C MET A 139 3.61 13.62 -2.00
N THR A 140 4.79 13.67 -1.35
CA THR A 140 5.80 14.71 -1.62
C THR A 140 6.27 14.66 -3.08
N LEU A 141 6.48 13.47 -3.66
CA LEU A 141 6.81 13.34 -5.08
C LEU A 141 5.71 13.89 -5.99
N SER A 142 4.44 13.71 -5.63
CA SER A 142 3.32 14.33 -6.36
C SER A 142 3.40 15.86 -6.32
N GLU A 143 3.70 16.46 -5.18
CA GLU A 143 3.82 17.91 -5.04
C GLU A 143 5.01 18.48 -5.82
N VAL A 144 6.18 17.84 -5.71
CA VAL A 144 7.38 18.22 -6.48
C VAL A 144 7.10 18.15 -7.98
N LEU A 145 6.45 17.09 -8.45
CA LEU A 145 6.05 16.98 -9.86
C LEU A 145 5.06 18.08 -10.27
N LYS A 146 4.09 18.43 -9.42
CA LYS A 146 3.15 19.52 -9.67
C LYS A 146 3.86 20.89 -9.77
N ILE A 147 4.84 21.16 -8.93
CA ILE A 147 5.64 22.39 -8.99
C ILE A 147 6.46 22.41 -10.29
N SER A 148 7.16 21.31 -10.61
CA SER A 148 7.97 21.22 -11.83
C SER A 148 7.16 21.35 -13.13
N THR A 149 5.91 20.85 -13.12
CA THR A 149 5.01 20.97 -14.28
C THR A 149 4.62 22.43 -14.50
N ARG A 150 4.24 23.15 -13.45
CA ARG A 150 3.91 24.59 -13.53
C ARG A 150 5.09 25.44 -14.00
N MET A 151 6.29 25.19 -13.46
CA MET A 151 7.50 25.90 -13.92
C MET A 151 7.80 25.66 -15.40
N LYS A 152 7.54 24.44 -15.91
CA LYS A 152 7.70 24.13 -17.32
C LYS A 152 6.69 24.89 -18.19
N GLU A 153 5.44 24.96 -17.76
CA GLU A 153 4.36 25.68 -18.45
C GLU A 153 4.61 27.20 -18.47
N GLU A 154 5.05 27.79 -17.36
CA GLU A 154 5.42 29.22 -17.28
C GLU A 154 6.58 29.55 -18.23
N ASN A 155 7.61 28.69 -18.29
CA ASN A 155 8.75 28.90 -19.18
C ASN A 155 8.36 28.77 -20.67
N GLU A 156 7.40 27.91 -21.02
CA GLU A 156 6.86 27.81 -22.39
C GLU A 156 5.97 29.00 -22.77
N LEU A 157 5.39 29.71 -21.81
CA LEU A 157 4.57 30.92 -22.03
C LEU A 157 5.40 32.21 -22.20
N THR A 158 6.67 32.18 -21.81
CA THR A 158 7.54 33.37 -21.78
C THR A 158 8.49 33.44 -22.99
N ILE A 159 8.59 32.37 -23.78
CA ILE A 159 9.36 32.30 -25.05
C ILE A 159 8.38 32.45 -26.21
#